data_AF-A0A240E6S5-F1
#
_entry.id   AF-A0A240E6S5-F1
#
_cell.length_a   1.000
_cell.length_b   1.000
_cell.length_c   1.000
_cell.angle_alpha   90.00
_cell.angle_beta   90.00
_cell.angle_gamma   90.00
#
_symmetry.space_group_name_H-M   'P 1'
#
loop_
_entity.id
_entity.type
_entity.pdbx_description
1 polymer ?
#
loop_
_entity_poly.entity_id
_entity_poly.type
_entity_poly.pdbx_seq_one_letter_code
_entity_poly.pdbx_strand_id
1 'polypeptide(L)'
;MSKKLEPYFSKSKAHINFIKEYRPTYFDSITNSFDQMESIYCPRFPSLIKSDNTVWHLSSNYFNHLLIDEKKSTALLESVASDLIDFLRFLEENELDILHLPPKPEKRVTYQFHTSLLQRIRLGLISPSTARQRMNRILRFYDFLIAENVFTPDELKNRPYEKIKTYVSCITSSGDIYTKQVNSSNLKIRHSPNPRYGNEIIDGGRLHPLSTIEQQIFLQYLEQYSSRDFQLICYIALYTGARLQTICTLRAFHIKELLTKQMPNSVDDTYSIRIGGKSIIDTKGGYEHNLKVPAWLIKDIVQYLSSESWKKRASQSLYKVEDENYVFLTKHGNPYYTSIKEIEDRNLQLFSKEIKSSIHRGNAARQALTKLIDLMHKNKEDIKTFTLHDLRATFGVNLLLSASKHVNDIDKILPYIQSRMGHRNIMSTIHYVRYIAYSQLNTEMDKKFEEILFNYQGMN
;
A
#
# COMPACT_ATOMS: atom_id res chain seq x y z
N MET A 1 9.21 25.73 6.32
CA MET A 1 8.21 26.02 7.36
C MET A 1 6.83 25.60 6.85
N SER A 2 6.30 24.49 7.36
CA SER A 2 4.96 24.01 6.98
C SER A 2 3.93 24.78 7.78
N LYS A 3 3.18 25.69 7.15
CA LYS A 3 1.95 26.24 7.74
C LYS A 3 1.05 25.02 8.01
N LYS A 4 0.70 24.76 9.28
CA LYS A 4 -0.41 23.87 9.62
C LYS A 4 -1.63 24.41 8.87
N LEU A 5 -2.01 23.74 7.77
CA LEU A 5 -3.27 24.00 7.07
C LEU A 5 -4.38 23.85 8.11
N GLU A 6 -5.22 24.87 8.25
CA GLU A 6 -6.42 24.77 9.07
C GLU A 6 -7.26 23.57 8.61
N PRO A 7 -7.89 22.83 9.54
CA PRO A 7 -8.72 21.70 9.18
C PRO A 7 -9.89 22.19 8.32
N TYR A 8 -10.11 21.54 7.17
CA TYR A 8 -11.17 21.89 6.22
C TYR A 8 -12.58 21.87 6.84
N PHE A 9 -12.78 21.08 7.89
CA PHE A 9 -13.98 21.07 8.74
C PHE A 9 -13.58 21.61 10.10
N SER A 10 -13.86 22.88 10.37
CA SER A 10 -13.41 23.58 11.59
C SER A 10 -14.38 23.41 12.75
N LYS A 11 -15.67 23.14 12.49
CA LYS A 11 -16.70 22.90 13.52
C LYS A 11 -16.68 21.47 14.05
N SER A 12 -16.31 20.50 13.22
CA SER A 12 -16.31 19.09 13.61
C SER A 12 -15.03 18.68 14.34
N LYS A 13 -15.20 18.14 15.56
CA LYS A 13 -14.18 17.48 16.38
C LYS A 13 -14.23 15.96 16.27
N ALA A 14 -15.02 15.41 15.35
CA ALA A 14 -15.13 13.98 15.16
C ALA A 14 -13.76 13.37 14.84
N HIS A 15 -13.47 12.20 15.42
CA HIS A 15 -12.18 11.53 15.29
C HIS A 15 -12.33 10.02 15.30
N ILE A 16 -11.26 9.32 14.91
CA ILE A 16 -11.20 7.86 14.92
C ILE A 16 -10.51 7.44 16.23
N ASN A 17 -11.17 6.58 16.99
CA ASN A 17 -10.54 5.80 18.04
C ASN A 17 -10.27 4.37 17.55
N PHE A 18 -9.22 3.72 18.05
CA PHE A 18 -8.90 2.33 17.70
C PHE A 18 -9.00 1.44 18.92
N ILE A 19 -9.94 0.50 18.89
CA ILE A 19 -10.04 -0.58 19.88
C ILE A 19 -8.96 -1.60 19.55
N LYS A 20 -8.08 -1.87 20.54
CA LYS A 20 -7.02 -2.86 20.39
C LYS A 20 -7.57 -4.25 20.69
N GLU A 21 -7.08 -5.23 19.95
CA GLU A 21 -7.41 -6.65 20.17
C GLU A 21 -8.93 -6.92 20.20
N TYR A 22 -9.65 -6.27 19.28
CA TYR A 22 -11.10 -6.38 19.20
C TYR A 22 -11.52 -7.79 18.80
N ARG A 23 -12.46 -8.34 19.58
CA ARG A 23 -13.17 -9.58 19.31
C ARG A 23 -14.66 -9.27 19.31
N PRO A 24 -15.39 -9.54 18.22
CA PRO A 24 -16.83 -9.37 18.21
C PRO A 24 -17.48 -10.37 19.15
N THR A 25 -18.63 -10.00 19.70
CA THR A 25 -19.46 -10.85 20.52
C THR A 25 -20.77 -11.14 19.80
N TYR A 26 -21.36 -12.30 20.06
CA TYR A 26 -22.73 -12.63 19.68
C TYR A 26 -23.58 -12.79 20.93
N PHE A 27 -24.88 -12.53 20.82
CA PHE A 27 -25.81 -12.76 21.90
C PHE A 27 -26.28 -14.21 21.88
N ASP A 28 -26.07 -14.93 22.98
CA ASP A 28 -26.63 -16.25 23.20
C ASP A 28 -27.92 -16.13 24.00
N SER A 29 -29.04 -16.48 23.37
CA SER A 29 -30.37 -16.42 23.99
C SER A 29 -30.60 -17.48 25.07
N ILE A 30 -29.84 -18.58 25.06
CA ILE A 30 -29.96 -19.68 26.02
C ILE A 30 -29.32 -19.27 27.35
N THR A 31 -28.11 -18.73 27.29
CA THR A 31 -27.36 -18.27 28.47
C THR A 31 -27.68 -16.81 28.84
N ASN A 32 -28.37 -16.09 27.96
CA ASN A 32 -28.64 -14.65 28.08
C ASN A 32 -27.33 -13.84 28.26
N SER A 33 -26.26 -14.25 27.57
CA SER A 33 -24.93 -13.65 27.64
C SER A 33 -24.42 -13.20 26.27
N PHE A 34 -23.39 -12.35 26.28
CA PHE A 34 -22.63 -12.01 25.09
C PHE A 34 -21.34 -12.80 25.08
N ASP A 35 -21.24 -13.75 24.16
CA ASP A 35 -20.11 -14.66 24.05
C ASP A 35 -19.17 -14.21 22.92
N GLN A 36 -17.87 -14.44 23.09
CA GLN A 36 -16.88 -14.00 22.11
C GLN A 36 -16.84 -14.92 20.89
N MET A 37 -16.76 -14.33 19.70
CA MET A 37 -16.44 -15.07 18.48
C MET A 37 -14.94 -15.33 18.43
N GLU A 38 -14.49 -16.47 18.94
CA GLU A 38 -13.06 -16.81 19.06
C GLU A 38 -12.31 -16.76 17.72
N SER A 39 -13.00 -17.09 16.61
CA SER A 39 -12.40 -17.15 15.27
C SER A 39 -12.15 -15.78 14.63
N ILE A 40 -12.71 -14.69 15.19
CA ILE A 40 -12.63 -13.36 14.60
C ILE A 40 -11.80 -12.44 15.48
N TYR A 41 -10.76 -11.88 14.88
CA TYR A 41 -9.82 -11.00 15.57
C TYR A 41 -9.45 -9.81 14.71
N CYS A 42 -9.54 -8.62 15.31
CA CYS A 42 -9.10 -7.38 14.70
C CYS A 42 -8.11 -6.68 15.64
N PRO A 43 -6.80 -6.67 15.34
CA PRO A 43 -5.81 -6.05 16.23
C PRO A 43 -6.03 -4.55 16.44
N ARG A 44 -6.67 -3.87 15.48
CA ARG A 44 -6.99 -2.43 15.52
C ARG A 44 -8.34 -2.15 14.87
N PHE A 45 -9.42 -2.27 15.63
CA PHE A 45 -10.76 -2.01 15.12
C PHE A 45 -11.10 -0.52 15.21
N PRO A 46 -11.51 0.13 14.10
CA PRO A 46 -11.89 1.53 14.12
C PRO A 46 -13.25 1.76 14.78
N SER A 47 -13.35 2.82 15.59
CA SER A 47 -14.59 3.35 16.13
C SER A 47 -14.64 4.85 15.85
N LEU A 48 -15.66 5.32 15.14
CA LEU A 48 -15.82 6.74 14.84
C LEU A 48 -16.54 7.43 16.00
N ILE A 49 -15.91 8.46 16.56
CA ILE A 49 -16.43 9.26 17.65
C ILE A 49 -16.89 10.60 17.09
N LYS A 50 -18.16 10.95 17.33
CA LYS A 50 -18.77 12.23 16.96
C LYS A 50 -18.21 13.38 17.80
N SER A 51 -18.49 14.62 17.40
CA SER A 51 -18.10 15.82 18.15
C SER A 51 -18.68 15.89 19.56
N ASP A 52 -19.82 15.24 19.80
CA ASP A 52 -20.48 15.10 21.10
C ASP A 52 -19.88 13.98 21.98
N ASN A 53 -18.76 13.37 21.56
CA ASN A 53 -18.10 12.22 22.18
C ASN A 53 -18.89 10.91 22.18
N THR A 54 -20.01 10.83 21.45
CA THR A 54 -20.74 9.56 21.29
C THR A 54 -20.21 8.77 20.10
N VAL A 55 -20.39 7.44 20.16
CA VAL A 55 -20.00 6.55 19.06
C VAL A 55 -20.98 6.69 17.90
N TRP A 56 -20.49 6.81 16.67
CA TRP A 56 -21.33 6.76 15.49
C TRP A 56 -21.70 5.32 15.14
N HIS A 57 -22.74 4.80 15.79
CA HIS A 57 -23.16 3.40 15.75
C HIS A 57 -23.35 2.84 14.33
N LEU A 58 -23.84 3.64 13.36
CA LEU A 58 -23.98 3.22 11.96
C LEU A 58 -22.64 2.74 11.38
N SER A 59 -21.55 3.46 11.68
CA SER A 59 -20.22 3.07 11.23
C SER A 59 -19.71 1.81 11.92
N SER A 60 -20.02 1.64 13.22
CA SER A 60 -19.66 0.44 13.99
C SER A 60 -20.33 -0.81 13.41
N ASN A 61 -21.61 -0.72 13.05
CA ASN A 61 -22.33 -1.82 12.38
C ASN A 61 -21.67 -2.17 11.05
N TYR A 62 -21.31 -1.17 10.24
CA TYR A 62 -20.64 -1.42 8.97
C TYR A 62 -19.23 -2.01 9.11
N PHE A 63 -18.44 -1.56 10.08
CA PHE A 63 -17.13 -2.16 10.34
C PHE A 63 -17.25 -3.61 10.82
N ASN A 64 -18.26 -3.93 11.62
CA ASN A 64 -18.55 -5.30 12.02
C ASN A 64 -18.97 -6.16 10.83
N HIS A 65 -19.86 -5.68 9.96
CA HIS A 65 -20.20 -6.38 8.72
C HIS A 65 -18.97 -6.64 7.85
N LEU A 66 -18.11 -5.62 7.68
CA LEU A 66 -16.88 -5.78 6.91
C LEU A 66 -15.93 -6.81 7.54
N LEU A 67 -15.87 -6.88 8.87
CA LEU A 67 -15.00 -7.79 9.61
C LEU A 67 -15.53 -9.22 9.63
N ILE A 68 -16.81 -9.39 9.98
CA ILE A 68 -17.45 -10.66 10.29
C ILE A 68 -17.93 -11.33 9.01
N ASP A 69 -18.77 -10.63 8.23
CA ASP A 69 -19.45 -11.22 7.07
C ASP A 69 -18.55 -11.20 5.84
N GLU A 70 -17.92 -10.05 5.57
CA GLU A 70 -17.05 -9.88 4.41
C GLU A 70 -15.59 -10.32 4.63
N LYS A 71 -15.22 -10.69 5.87
CA LYS A 71 -13.88 -11.15 6.28
C LYS A 71 -12.75 -10.23 5.81
N LYS A 72 -12.97 -8.92 5.90
CA LYS A 72 -12.02 -7.92 5.41
C LYS A 72 -10.90 -7.67 6.42
N SER A 73 -9.72 -7.38 5.89
CA SER A 73 -8.54 -7.13 6.71
C SER A 73 -8.66 -5.84 7.50
N THR A 74 -7.99 -5.78 8.66
CA THR A 74 -7.86 -4.56 9.48
C THR A 74 -7.39 -3.36 8.67
N ALA A 75 -6.51 -3.57 7.68
CA ALA A 75 -6.05 -2.52 6.78
C ALA A 75 -7.18 -1.86 5.99
N LEU A 76 -8.12 -2.67 5.52
CA LEU A 76 -9.27 -2.17 4.79
C LEU A 76 -10.18 -1.38 5.72
N LEU A 77 -10.44 -1.90 6.93
CA LEU A 77 -11.25 -1.22 7.93
C LEU A 77 -10.66 0.16 8.28
N GLU A 78 -9.35 0.24 8.55
CA GLU A 78 -8.64 1.52 8.79
C GLU A 78 -8.81 2.49 7.61
N SER A 79 -8.69 2.02 6.37
CA SER A 79 -8.90 2.83 5.18
C SER A 79 -10.36 3.29 5.03
N VAL A 80 -11.34 2.43 5.29
CA VAL A 80 -12.77 2.78 5.23
C VAL A 80 -13.10 3.78 6.32
N ALA A 81 -12.58 3.61 7.53
CA ALA A 81 -12.76 4.55 8.63
C ALA A 81 -12.21 5.94 8.30
N SER A 82 -11.06 6.03 7.62
CA SER A 82 -10.52 7.31 7.14
C SER A 82 -11.41 8.00 6.10
N ASP A 83 -12.19 7.25 5.32
CA ASP A 83 -13.11 7.81 4.33
C ASP A 83 -14.46 8.20 4.98
N LEU A 84 -14.96 7.38 5.90
CA LEU A 84 -16.20 7.63 6.64
C LEU A 84 -16.07 8.80 7.64
N ILE A 85 -14.92 8.97 8.29
CA ILE A 85 -14.72 10.11 9.20
C ILE A 85 -14.76 11.45 8.45
N ASP A 86 -14.28 11.48 7.19
CA ASP A 86 -14.35 12.68 6.35
C ASP A 86 -15.80 13.03 6.01
N PHE A 87 -16.65 12.02 5.79
CA PHE A 87 -18.08 12.21 5.61
C PHE A 87 -18.79 12.61 6.90
N LEU A 88 -18.46 12.00 8.04
CA LEU A 88 -19.03 12.40 9.34
C LEU A 88 -18.70 13.86 9.68
N ARG A 89 -17.46 14.29 9.45
CA ARG A 89 -17.07 15.69 9.64
C ARG A 89 -17.83 16.63 8.71
N PHE A 90 -18.08 16.21 7.47
CA PHE A 90 -18.93 16.95 6.55
C PHE A 90 -20.38 17.08 7.05
N LEU A 91 -20.96 15.99 7.59
CA LEU A 91 -22.30 16.02 8.17
C LEU A 91 -22.40 17.02 9.31
N GLU A 92 -21.46 16.95 10.27
CA GLU A 92 -21.44 17.83 11.44
C GLU A 92 -21.15 19.30 11.07
N GLU A 93 -20.26 19.56 10.12
CA GLU A 93 -19.94 20.93 9.68
C GLU A 93 -21.16 21.66 9.08
N ASN A 94 -22.02 20.91 8.38
CA ASN A 94 -23.19 21.42 7.67
C ASN A 94 -24.51 21.16 8.43
N GLU A 95 -24.43 20.61 9.64
CA GLU A 95 -25.61 20.27 10.47
C GLU A 95 -26.62 19.38 9.71
N LEU A 96 -26.10 18.43 8.93
CA LEU A 96 -26.90 17.51 8.11
C LEU A 96 -27.04 16.14 8.75
N ASP A 97 -28.26 15.60 8.69
CA ASP A 97 -28.50 14.20 8.99
C ASP A 97 -28.16 13.29 7.80
N ILE A 98 -27.73 12.05 8.05
CA ILE A 98 -27.43 11.06 7.00
C ILE A 98 -28.69 10.71 6.17
N LEU A 99 -29.88 10.84 6.76
CA LEU A 99 -31.18 10.67 6.12
C LEU A 99 -31.74 11.99 5.56
N HIS A 100 -30.95 13.05 5.47
CA HIS A 100 -31.34 14.27 4.76
C HIS A 100 -31.42 14.00 3.24
N LEU A 101 -32.53 13.41 2.82
CA LEU A 101 -32.82 12.93 1.48
C LEU A 101 -34.13 13.57 0.94
N PRO A 102 -34.19 14.90 0.75
CA PRO A 102 -35.36 15.55 0.19
C PRO A 102 -35.63 15.13 -1.28
N PRO A 103 -36.83 15.42 -1.81
CA PRO A 103 -37.17 15.08 -3.19
C PRO A 103 -36.18 15.63 -4.22
N LYS A 104 -35.72 16.88 -4.03
CA LYS A 104 -34.69 17.53 -4.86
C LYS A 104 -33.32 16.86 -4.69
N PRO A 105 -32.78 16.16 -5.71
CA PRO A 105 -31.54 15.40 -5.59
C PRO A 105 -30.34 16.22 -5.15
N GLU A 106 -30.18 17.44 -5.66
CA GLU A 106 -29.08 18.35 -5.36
C GLU A 106 -29.01 18.76 -3.87
N LYS A 107 -30.15 18.69 -3.17
CA LYS A 107 -30.22 18.96 -1.73
C LYS A 107 -29.96 17.71 -0.88
N ARG A 108 -29.88 16.52 -1.47
CA ARG A 108 -29.58 15.29 -0.72
C ARG A 108 -28.15 15.31 -0.22
N VAL A 109 -27.94 14.82 0.98
CA VAL A 109 -26.64 14.84 1.68
C VAL A 109 -25.50 14.21 0.85
N THR A 110 -25.79 13.17 0.08
CA THR A 110 -24.84 12.52 -0.83
C THR A 110 -24.39 13.40 -2.00
N TYR A 111 -25.29 14.22 -2.56
CA TYR A 111 -24.98 15.15 -3.65
C TYR A 111 -24.25 16.38 -3.12
N GLN A 112 -24.61 16.85 -1.93
CA GLN A 112 -23.89 17.91 -1.24
C GLN A 112 -22.46 17.47 -0.91
N PHE A 113 -22.26 16.24 -0.41
CA PHE A 113 -20.93 15.68 -0.18
C PHE A 113 -20.13 15.52 -1.48
N HIS A 114 -20.76 15.03 -2.55
CA HIS A 114 -20.13 14.99 -3.87
C HIS A 114 -19.65 16.37 -4.33
N THR A 115 -20.48 17.40 -4.14
CA THR A 115 -20.15 18.79 -4.49
C THR A 115 -18.98 19.32 -3.66
N SER A 116 -18.93 19.03 -2.35
CA SER A 116 -17.81 19.42 -1.48
C SER A 116 -16.51 18.72 -1.89
N LEU A 117 -16.56 17.44 -2.26
CA LEU A 117 -15.40 16.73 -2.81
C LEU A 117 -14.88 17.37 -4.10
N LEU A 118 -15.77 17.75 -5.03
CA LEU A 118 -15.37 18.47 -6.25
C LEU A 118 -14.73 19.84 -5.95
N GLN A 119 -15.26 20.57 -4.98
CA GLN A 119 -14.68 21.83 -4.54
C GLN A 119 -13.27 21.63 -3.97
N ARG A 120 -13.08 20.61 -3.13
CA ARG A 120 -11.76 20.29 -2.54
C ARG A 120 -10.73 19.86 -3.59
N ILE A 121 -11.16 19.23 -4.68
CA ILE A 121 -10.29 18.98 -5.85
C ILE A 121 -9.87 20.32 -6.48
N ARG A 122 -10.83 21.22 -6.76
CA ARG A 122 -10.53 22.54 -7.35
C ARG A 122 -9.58 23.37 -6.48
N LEU A 123 -9.69 23.24 -5.16
CA LEU A 123 -8.81 23.90 -4.19
C LEU A 123 -7.46 23.18 -3.98
N GLY A 124 -7.21 22.05 -4.65
CA GLY A 124 -5.97 21.28 -4.49
C GLY A 124 -5.82 20.58 -3.13
N LEU A 125 -6.88 20.46 -2.33
CA LEU A 125 -6.84 19.89 -0.98
C LEU A 125 -6.83 18.37 -0.98
N ILE A 126 -7.42 17.75 -2.00
CA ILE A 126 -7.43 16.29 -2.19
C ILE A 126 -7.24 15.96 -3.68
N SER A 127 -6.64 14.80 -3.95
CA SER A 127 -6.52 14.33 -5.32
C SER A 127 -7.87 13.80 -5.86
N PRO A 128 -8.08 13.82 -7.19
CA PRO A 128 -9.27 13.24 -7.80
C PRO A 128 -9.48 11.75 -7.50
N SER A 129 -8.40 10.99 -7.28
CA SER A 129 -8.49 9.57 -6.91
C SER A 129 -9.00 9.40 -5.47
N THR A 130 -8.53 10.23 -4.54
CA THR A 130 -8.99 10.23 -3.14
C THR A 130 -10.46 10.62 -3.06
N ALA A 131 -10.88 11.67 -3.77
CA ALA A 131 -12.27 12.08 -3.84
C ALA A 131 -13.17 10.95 -4.39
N ARG A 132 -12.77 10.31 -5.50
CA ARG A 132 -13.48 9.16 -6.06
C ARG A 132 -13.57 8.00 -5.08
N GLN A 133 -12.48 7.67 -4.38
CA GLN A 133 -12.47 6.62 -3.37
C GLN A 133 -13.47 6.92 -2.26
N ARG A 134 -13.41 8.12 -1.67
CA ARG A 134 -14.33 8.56 -0.61
C ARG A 134 -15.77 8.46 -1.05
N MET A 135 -16.10 9.04 -2.20
CA MET A 135 -17.46 8.98 -2.73
C MET A 135 -17.93 7.53 -2.87
N ASN A 136 -17.13 6.65 -3.49
CA ASN A 136 -17.47 5.24 -3.61
C ASN A 136 -17.63 4.52 -2.27
N ARG A 137 -16.84 4.87 -1.23
CA ARG A 137 -17.02 4.31 0.12
C ARG A 137 -18.34 4.73 0.73
N ILE A 138 -18.73 6.00 0.58
CA ILE A 138 -20.01 6.49 1.10
C ILE A 138 -21.17 5.78 0.41
N LEU A 139 -21.13 5.61 -0.91
CA LEU A 139 -22.18 4.90 -1.63
C LEU A 139 -22.31 3.43 -1.19
N ARG A 140 -21.19 2.73 -0.97
CA ARG A 140 -21.20 1.35 -0.43
C ARG A 140 -21.71 1.29 1.01
N PHE A 141 -21.43 2.32 1.81
CA PHE A 141 -21.96 2.43 3.15
C PHE A 141 -23.48 2.59 3.14
N TYR A 142 -24.04 3.44 2.27
CA TYR A 142 -25.50 3.50 2.08
C TYR A 142 -26.08 2.18 1.55
N ASP A 143 -25.43 1.53 0.58
CA ASP A 143 -25.88 0.23 0.08
C ASP A 143 -25.99 -0.80 1.21
N PHE A 144 -24.99 -0.83 2.11
CA PHE A 144 -25.02 -1.67 3.29
C PHE A 144 -26.17 -1.31 4.23
N LEU A 145 -26.32 -0.05 4.62
CA LEU A 145 -27.37 0.38 5.55
C LEU A 145 -28.78 0.06 5.03
N ILE A 146 -28.98 0.14 3.72
CA ILE A 146 -30.25 -0.21 3.06
C ILE A 146 -30.42 -1.74 3.00
N ALA A 147 -29.38 -2.49 2.64
CA ALA A 147 -29.46 -3.95 2.52
C ALA A 147 -29.75 -4.62 3.87
N GLU A 148 -29.17 -4.11 4.95
CA GLU A 148 -29.38 -4.60 6.32
C GLU A 148 -30.63 -4.02 7.00
N ASN A 149 -31.47 -3.26 6.28
CA ASN A 149 -32.67 -2.62 6.82
C ASN A 149 -32.41 -1.81 8.10
N VAL A 150 -31.26 -1.12 8.18
CA VAL A 150 -30.91 -0.27 9.34
C VAL A 150 -31.89 0.90 9.48
N PHE A 151 -32.47 1.33 8.37
CA PHE A 151 -33.53 2.33 8.33
C PHE A 151 -34.82 1.71 7.84
N THR A 152 -35.93 2.16 8.42
CA THR A 152 -37.26 1.81 7.93
C THR A 152 -37.54 2.46 6.56
N PRO A 153 -38.46 1.90 5.76
CA PRO A 153 -38.87 2.53 4.51
C PRO A 153 -39.37 3.97 4.67
N ASP A 154 -40.02 4.29 5.80
CA ASP A 154 -40.55 5.62 6.10
C ASP A 154 -39.44 6.65 6.43
N GLU A 155 -38.37 6.21 7.08
CA GLU A 155 -37.16 7.01 7.31
C GLU A 155 -36.43 7.30 5.99
N LEU A 156 -36.37 6.31 5.08
CA LEU A 156 -35.73 6.42 3.78
C LEU A 156 -36.64 7.07 2.71
N LYS A 157 -37.06 8.31 2.95
CA LYS A 157 -38.01 9.07 2.09
C LYS A 157 -37.66 9.07 0.60
N ASN A 158 -36.37 9.13 0.26
CA ASN A 158 -35.89 9.08 -1.12
C ASN A 158 -34.58 8.29 -1.20
N ARG A 159 -34.23 7.82 -2.40
CA ARG A 159 -32.96 7.13 -2.63
C ARG A 159 -31.77 8.08 -2.42
N PRO A 160 -30.68 7.63 -1.76
CA PRO A 160 -29.48 8.44 -1.60
C PRO A 160 -28.78 8.74 -2.93
N TYR A 161 -28.87 7.85 -3.91
CA TYR A 161 -28.28 8.03 -5.24
C TYR A 161 -28.91 7.07 -6.26
N GLU A 162 -28.54 7.21 -7.54
CA GLU A 162 -29.00 6.32 -8.61
C GLU A 162 -27.89 5.39 -9.09
N LYS A 163 -28.22 4.10 -9.25
CA LYS A 163 -27.33 3.09 -9.83
C LYS A 163 -27.40 3.14 -11.35
N ILE A 164 -26.24 3.24 -12.00
CA ILE A 164 -26.11 3.28 -13.46
C ILE A 164 -25.32 2.06 -13.92
N LYS A 165 -25.86 1.26 -14.85
CA LYS A 165 -25.10 0.17 -15.48
C LYS A 165 -24.17 0.75 -16.55
N THR A 166 -22.90 0.35 -16.54
CA THR A 166 -21.90 0.77 -17.54
C THR A 166 -20.99 -0.40 -17.90
N TYR A 167 -20.19 -0.24 -18.95
CA TYR A 167 -19.22 -1.23 -19.37
C TYR A 167 -17.81 -0.69 -19.15
N VAL A 168 -16.91 -1.53 -18.65
CA VAL A 168 -15.49 -1.20 -18.51
C VAL A 168 -14.66 -2.22 -19.28
N SER A 169 -13.65 -1.72 -19.99
CA SER A 169 -12.64 -2.58 -20.60
C SER A 169 -11.73 -3.13 -19.49
N CYS A 170 -11.60 -4.44 -19.46
CA CYS A 170 -10.70 -5.19 -18.60
C CYS A 170 -9.63 -5.85 -19.47
N ILE A 171 -8.48 -6.11 -18.87
CA ILE A 171 -7.36 -6.78 -19.53
C ILE A 171 -7.14 -8.10 -18.80
N THR A 172 -7.11 -9.22 -19.53
CA THR A 172 -6.79 -10.55 -18.98
C THR A 172 -5.35 -10.57 -18.46
N SER A 173 -4.98 -11.61 -17.70
CA SER A 173 -3.58 -11.81 -17.29
C SER A 173 -2.63 -11.93 -18.49
N SER A 174 -3.15 -12.44 -19.61
CA SER A 174 -2.42 -12.65 -20.87
C SER A 174 -2.32 -11.39 -21.74
N GLY A 175 -3.14 -10.36 -21.47
CA GLY A 175 -3.11 -9.08 -22.20
C GLY A 175 -4.32 -8.82 -23.10
N ASP A 176 -5.26 -9.76 -23.21
CA ASP A 176 -6.46 -9.61 -24.04
C ASP A 176 -7.47 -8.62 -23.44
N ILE A 177 -8.12 -7.83 -24.29
CA ILE A 177 -9.10 -6.83 -23.86
C ILE A 177 -10.50 -7.44 -23.95
N TYR A 178 -11.26 -7.37 -22.87
CA TYR A 178 -12.67 -7.75 -22.84
C TYR A 178 -13.52 -6.71 -22.10
N THR A 179 -14.81 -6.63 -22.41
CA THR A 179 -15.74 -5.71 -21.73
C THR A 179 -16.50 -6.40 -20.62
N LYS A 180 -16.52 -5.79 -19.43
CA LYS A 180 -17.30 -6.26 -18.28
C LYS A 180 -18.39 -5.25 -17.93
N GLN A 181 -19.63 -5.71 -17.80
CA GLN A 181 -20.71 -4.89 -17.26
C GLN A 181 -20.47 -4.66 -15.76
N VAL A 182 -20.54 -3.42 -15.32
CA VAL A 182 -20.34 -3.02 -13.93
C VAL A 182 -21.41 -2.02 -13.49
N ASN A 183 -21.74 -2.09 -12.20
CA ASN A 183 -22.58 -1.08 -11.56
C ASN A 183 -21.73 0.16 -11.26
N SER A 184 -22.25 1.30 -11.65
CA SER A 184 -21.74 2.63 -11.36
C SER A 184 -22.83 3.48 -10.70
N SER A 185 -22.56 4.77 -10.51
CA SER A 185 -23.49 5.70 -9.90
C SER A 185 -23.53 7.01 -10.67
N ASN A 186 -24.64 7.72 -10.53
CA ASN A 186 -24.76 9.09 -11.04
C ASN A 186 -23.86 10.10 -10.28
N LEU A 187 -23.36 9.72 -9.10
CA LEU A 187 -22.38 10.48 -8.30
C LEU A 187 -20.92 10.07 -8.59
N LYS A 188 -20.65 9.48 -9.75
CA LYS A 188 -19.28 9.10 -10.16
C LYS A 188 -18.44 10.36 -10.43
N ILE A 189 -17.43 10.58 -9.60
CA ILE A 189 -16.41 11.61 -9.84
C ILE A 189 -15.57 11.22 -11.06
N ARG A 190 -15.84 11.90 -12.18
CA ARG A 190 -15.03 11.85 -13.40
C ARG A 190 -13.79 12.71 -13.21
N HIS A 191 -12.65 12.19 -13.63
CA HIS A 191 -11.45 12.98 -13.80
C HIS A 191 -10.76 12.47 -15.05
N SER A 192 -10.21 13.39 -15.85
CA SER A 192 -9.29 13.02 -16.91
C SER A 192 -8.13 12.29 -16.25
N PRO A 193 -7.78 11.06 -16.69
CA PRO A 193 -6.58 10.43 -16.20
C PRO A 193 -5.44 11.41 -16.43
N ASN A 194 -4.65 11.67 -15.38
CA ASN A 194 -3.45 12.50 -15.51
C ASN A 194 -2.65 12.00 -16.73
N PRO A 195 -2.20 12.90 -17.63
CA PRO A 195 -1.46 12.51 -18.81
C PRO A 195 -0.34 11.55 -18.41
N ARG A 196 -0.28 10.43 -19.12
CA ARG A 196 0.76 9.42 -18.92
C ARG A 196 2.00 9.91 -19.65
N TYR A 197 2.84 10.65 -18.95
CA TYR A 197 4.17 10.94 -19.45
C TYR A 197 4.95 9.63 -19.43
N GLY A 198 5.71 9.33 -20.50
CA GLY A 198 6.45 8.07 -20.61
C GLY A 198 7.62 7.95 -19.63
N ASN A 199 7.87 8.98 -18.81
CA ASN A 199 8.90 9.03 -17.78
C ASN A 199 8.44 8.49 -16.41
N GLU A 200 7.29 7.80 -16.32
CA GLU A 200 6.80 7.19 -15.08
C GLU A 200 6.43 5.71 -15.28
N ILE A 201 6.68 4.88 -14.27
CA ILE A 201 6.25 3.47 -14.24
C ILE A 201 5.00 3.32 -13.37
N ILE A 202 4.00 2.58 -13.84
CA ILE A 202 2.78 2.29 -13.09
C ILE A 202 2.81 0.87 -12.50
N ASP A 203 3.33 0.73 -11.28
CA ASP A 203 3.24 -0.49 -10.45
C ASP A 203 2.80 -0.12 -9.02
N GLY A 204 1.50 -0.16 -8.75
CA GLY A 204 0.96 0.17 -7.42
C GLY A 204 1.15 1.63 -6.98
N GLY A 205 1.61 2.48 -7.88
CA GLY A 205 1.90 3.91 -7.73
C GLY A 205 2.50 4.45 -9.02
N ARG A 206 2.79 5.75 -9.06
CA ARG A 206 3.69 6.33 -10.08
C ARG A 206 5.10 6.23 -9.50
N LEU A 207 5.96 5.49 -10.19
CA LEU A 207 7.30 5.19 -9.72
C LEU A 207 8.33 5.83 -10.65
N HIS A 208 9.42 6.29 -10.05
CA HIS A 208 10.55 6.93 -10.70
C HIS A 208 11.81 6.12 -10.34
N PRO A 209 12.25 5.21 -11.22
CA PRO A 209 13.46 4.42 -10.96
C PRO A 209 14.68 5.34 -10.88
N LEU A 210 15.60 5.01 -9.98
CA LEU A 210 16.84 5.76 -9.78
C LEU A 210 17.77 5.54 -10.98
N SER A 211 18.34 6.63 -11.49
CA SER A 211 19.43 6.57 -12.46
C SER A 211 20.69 5.90 -11.86
N THR A 212 21.66 5.54 -12.71
CA THR A 212 22.92 4.93 -12.24
C THR A 212 23.67 5.84 -11.26
N ILE A 213 23.65 7.16 -11.49
CA ILE A 213 24.29 8.15 -10.60
C ILE A 213 23.55 8.21 -9.27
N GLU A 214 22.21 8.32 -9.29
CA GLU A 214 21.40 8.33 -8.07
C GLU A 214 21.57 7.04 -7.26
N GLN A 215 21.71 5.89 -7.93
CA GLN A 215 22.01 4.61 -7.27
C GLN A 215 23.37 4.64 -6.56
N GLN A 216 24.41 5.19 -7.17
CA GLN A 216 25.74 5.31 -6.57
C GLN A 216 25.71 6.22 -5.33
N ILE A 217 25.12 7.41 -5.45
CA ILE A 217 24.92 8.34 -4.33
C ILE A 217 24.14 7.66 -3.21
N PHE A 218 23.01 7.03 -3.53
CA PHE A 218 22.18 6.36 -2.55
C PHE A 218 22.94 5.25 -1.82
N LEU A 219 23.67 4.39 -2.54
CA LEU A 219 24.42 3.29 -1.94
C LEU A 219 25.54 3.80 -1.01
N GLN A 220 26.26 4.85 -1.40
CA GLN A 220 27.29 5.49 -0.56
C GLN A 220 26.69 6.01 0.75
N TYR A 221 25.59 6.77 0.68
CA TYR A 221 24.93 7.31 1.87
C TYR A 221 24.31 6.21 2.74
N LEU A 222 23.77 5.17 2.11
CA LEU A 222 23.20 4.02 2.78
C LEU A 222 24.28 3.29 3.59
N GLU A 223 25.46 3.05 3.00
CA GLU A 223 26.59 2.42 3.69
C GLU A 223 27.14 3.27 4.85
N GLN A 224 27.27 4.58 4.66
CA GLN A 224 27.91 5.47 5.64
C GLN A 224 27.00 5.86 6.81
N TYR A 225 25.70 6.07 6.58
CA TYR A 225 24.83 6.73 7.56
C TYR A 225 23.67 5.87 8.08
N SER A 226 23.38 4.72 7.46
CA SER A 226 22.22 3.90 7.84
C SER A 226 22.58 2.73 8.75
N SER A 227 21.60 2.23 9.51
CA SER A 227 21.77 1.02 10.29
C SER A 227 21.81 -0.22 9.39
N ARG A 228 22.56 -1.25 9.79
CA ARG A 228 22.76 -2.47 8.98
C ARG A 228 21.45 -3.15 8.55
N ASP A 229 20.43 -3.16 9.40
CA ASP A 229 19.10 -3.69 9.06
C ASP A 229 18.43 -2.89 7.95
N PHE A 230 18.50 -1.56 7.99
CA PHE A 230 17.90 -0.70 6.97
C PHE A 230 18.69 -0.78 5.64
N GLN A 231 20.03 -0.89 5.71
CA GLN A 231 20.87 -1.17 4.54
C GLN A 231 20.40 -2.44 3.82
N LEU A 232 20.29 -3.55 4.56
CA LEU A 232 19.88 -4.84 4.01
C LEU A 232 18.44 -4.82 3.47
N ILE A 233 17.51 -4.10 4.12
CA ILE A 233 16.16 -3.89 3.57
C ILE A 233 16.24 -3.23 2.18
N CYS A 234 17.05 -2.18 2.05
CA CYS A 234 17.21 -1.46 0.80
C CYS A 234 17.93 -2.30 -0.27
N TYR A 235 18.95 -3.07 0.11
CA TYR A 235 19.64 -4.00 -0.79
C TYR A 235 18.69 -5.07 -1.33
N ILE A 236 17.86 -5.69 -0.48
CA ILE A 236 16.88 -6.67 -0.96
C ILE A 236 15.91 -5.99 -1.94
N ALA A 237 15.41 -4.78 -1.63
CA ALA A 237 14.51 -4.06 -2.54
C ALA A 237 15.17 -3.78 -3.90
N LEU A 238 16.42 -3.30 -3.90
CA LEU A 238 17.18 -2.90 -5.08
C LEU A 238 17.67 -4.08 -5.94
N TYR A 239 18.02 -5.21 -5.33
CA TYR A 239 18.61 -6.36 -6.02
C TYR A 239 17.65 -7.52 -6.29
N THR A 240 16.43 -7.47 -5.73
CA THR A 240 15.42 -8.53 -5.93
C THR A 240 14.07 -7.99 -6.39
N GLY A 241 13.84 -6.68 -6.27
CA GLY A 241 12.54 -6.06 -6.54
C GLY A 241 11.47 -6.41 -5.51
N ALA A 242 11.78 -7.07 -4.40
CA ALA A 242 10.77 -7.43 -3.40
C ALA A 242 10.04 -6.20 -2.83
N ARG A 243 8.74 -6.35 -2.54
CA ARG A 243 7.98 -5.29 -1.87
C ARG A 243 8.36 -5.23 -0.39
N LEU A 244 8.33 -4.04 0.19
CA LEU A 244 8.70 -3.82 1.60
C LEU A 244 8.00 -4.78 2.58
N GLN A 245 6.72 -5.08 2.36
CA GLN A 245 5.99 -6.08 3.14
C GLN A 245 6.73 -7.43 3.13
N THR A 246 6.99 -7.98 1.94
CA THR A 246 7.71 -9.25 1.75
C THR A 246 9.07 -9.26 2.42
N ILE A 247 9.86 -8.20 2.22
CA ILE A 247 11.20 -8.07 2.82
C ILE A 247 11.11 -8.11 4.34
N CYS A 248 10.21 -7.31 4.91
CA CYS A 248 10.11 -7.15 6.36
C CYS A 248 9.37 -8.29 7.07
N THR A 249 8.81 -9.26 6.33
CA THR A 249 8.19 -10.47 6.88
C THR A 249 9.06 -11.73 6.75
N LEU A 250 10.28 -11.60 6.22
CA LEU A 250 11.26 -12.68 6.24
C LEU A 250 11.61 -13.07 7.68
N ARG A 251 11.80 -14.37 7.92
CA ARG A 251 12.19 -14.94 9.22
C ARG A 251 13.59 -15.53 9.19
N ALA A 252 14.26 -15.60 10.34
CA ALA A 252 15.61 -16.15 10.43
C ALA A 252 15.67 -17.61 9.98
N PHE A 253 14.67 -18.44 10.33
CA PHE A 253 14.61 -19.84 9.89
C PHE A 253 14.59 -19.96 8.36
N HIS A 254 13.93 -19.05 7.63
CA HIS A 254 13.91 -19.11 6.17
C HIS A 254 15.32 -18.99 5.59
N ILE A 255 16.17 -18.17 6.19
CA ILE A 255 17.56 -17.97 5.74
C ILE A 255 18.41 -19.20 6.11
N LYS A 256 18.23 -19.75 7.32
CA LYS A 256 18.96 -20.94 7.77
C LYS A 256 18.58 -22.19 6.96
N GLU A 257 17.28 -22.41 6.76
CA GLU A 257 16.76 -23.51 5.95
C GLU A 257 17.22 -23.43 4.50
N LEU A 258 17.29 -22.22 3.94
CA LEU A 258 17.78 -21.99 2.59
C LEU A 258 19.21 -22.50 2.41
N LEU A 259 20.09 -22.20 3.37
CA LEU A 259 21.49 -22.64 3.34
C LEU A 259 21.68 -24.15 3.57
N THR A 260 20.77 -24.79 4.29
CA THR A 260 20.86 -26.25 4.53
C THR A 260 20.28 -27.07 3.39
N LYS A 261 19.25 -26.55 2.69
CA LYS A 261 18.50 -27.30 1.68
C LYS A 261 18.85 -26.95 0.23
N GLN A 262 19.53 -25.84 -0.01
CA GLN A 262 19.82 -25.37 -1.37
C GLN A 262 21.29 -24.97 -1.51
N MET A 263 21.79 -25.13 -2.74
CA MET A 263 22.98 -24.43 -3.22
C MET A 263 22.52 -23.27 -4.11
N PRO A 264 23.30 -22.18 -4.21
CA PRO A 264 22.96 -21.11 -5.14
C PRO A 264 22.96 -21.67 -6.57
N ASN A 265 22.06 -21.15 -7.39
CA ASN A 265 21.97 -21.54 -8.78
C ASN A 265 23.29 -21.22 -9.50
N SER A 266 23.87 -22.21 -10.18
CA SER A 266 25.19 -22.08 -10.80
C SER A 266 25.25 -21.07 -11.95
N VAL A 267 24.11 -20.66 -12.51
CA VAL A 267 24.03 -19.75 -13.66
C VAL A 267 23.97 -18.28 -13.20
N ASP A 268 23.16 -17.98 -12.20
CA ASP A 268 22.92 -16.59 -11.77
C ASP A 268 23.37 -16.28 -10.33
N ASP A 269 24.01 -17.23 -9.65
CA ASP A 269 24.49 -17.13 -8.27
C ASP A 269 23.40 -16.63 -7.29
N THR A 270 22.17 -17.14 -7.47
CA THR A 270 21.03 -16.79 -6.62
C THR A 270 20.46 -17.98 -5.88
N TYR A 271 19.95 -17.70 -4.68
CA TYR A 271 19.05 -18.60 -3.96
C TYR A 271 17.59 -18.29 -4.27
N SER A 272 16.73 -19.30 -4.18
CA SER A 272 15.29 -19.16 -4.43
C SER A 272 14.48 -19.35 -3.15
N ILE A 273 13.80 -18.28 -2.71
CA ILE A 273 12.93 -18.29 -1.52
C ILE A 273 11.47 -18.29 -1.97
N ARG A 274 10.70 -19.29 -1.56
CA ARG A 274 9.25 -19.34 -1.81
C ARG A 274 8.52 -18.34 -0.91
N ILE A 275 7.75 -17.44 -1.50
CA ILE A 275 7.02 -16.38 -0.80
C ILE A 275 5.55 -16.34 -1.19
N GLY A 276 4.68 -15.88 -0.29
CA GLY A 276 3.23 -15.90 -0.46
C GLY A 276 2.64 -17.30 -0.47
N GLY A 277 1.34 -17.42 -0.77
CA GLY A 277 0.63 -18.70 -0.77
C GLY A 277 0.75 -19.42 0.57
N LYS A 278 1.41 -20.58 0.57
CA LYS A 278 1.66 -21.41 1.77
C LYS A 278 2.84 -20.94 2.63
N SER A 279 3.65 -20.00 2.15
CA SER A 279 4.73 -19.40 2.93
C SER A 279 4.17 -18.35 3.89
N ILE A 280 4.73 -18.26 5.10
CA ILE A 280 4.39 -17.19 6.06
C ILE A 280 5.03 -15.85 5.71
N ILE A 281 5.80 -15.79 4.61
CA ILE A 281 6.34 -14.54 4.08
C ILE A 281 5.24 -13.86 3.26
N ASP A 282 4.75 -12.74 3.77
CA ASP A 282 3.63 -12.03 3.16
C ASP A 282 3.96 -11.49 1.76
N THR A 283 2.99 -11.56 0.86
CA THR A 283 3.02 -10.88 -0.42
C THR A 283 1.70 -10.15 -0.68
N LYS A 284 1.72 -9.19 -1.61
CA LYS A 284 0.52 -8.42 -1.97
C LYS A 284 -0.56 -9.38 -2.48
N GLY A 285 -1.67 -9.45 -1.74
CA GLY A 285 -2.80 -10.33 -2.05
C GLY A 285 -2.47 -11.83 -1.94
N GLY A 286 -1.42 -12.20 -1.21
CA GLY A 286 -1.00 -13.59 -1.00
C GLY A 286 -0.48 -14.29 -2.27
N TYR A 287 -0.03 -13.53 -3.28
CA TYR A 287 0.51 -14.10 -4.51
C TYR A 287 1.76 -14.94 -4.26
N GLU A 288 1.71 -16.20 -4.67
CA GLU A 288 2.82 -17.12 -4.56
C GLU A 288 3.81 -16.93 -5.71
N HIS A 289 5.09 -16.79 -5.39
CA HIS A 289 6.19 -16.86 -6.37
C HIS A 289 7.53 -17.13 -5.67
N ASN A 290 8.57 -17.34 -6.48
CA ASN A 290 9.93 -17.55 -6.00
C ASN A 290 10.73 -16.24 -6.10
N LEU A 291 11.19 -15.75 -4.95
CA LEU A 291 12.09 -14.62 -4.88
C LEU A 291 13.53 -15.08 -5.06
N LYS A 292 14.19 -14.61 -6.12
CA LYS A 292 15.61 -14.84 -6.34
C LYS A 292 16.45 -13.80 -5.60
N VAL A 293 17.33 -14.27 -4.71
CA VAL A 293 18.20 -13.42 -3.88
C VAL A 293 19.66 -13.77 -4.16
N PRO A 294 20.53 -12.80 -4.50
CA PRO A 294 21.95 -13.05 -4.72
C PRO A 294 22.64 -13.71 -3.52
N ALA A 295 23.57 -14.64 -3.79
CA ALA A 295 24.28 -15.39 -2.75
C ALA A 295 25.06 -14.49 -1.78
N TRP A 296 25.70 -13.44 -2.30
CA TRP A 296 26.40 -12.45 -1.46
C TRP A 296 25.45 -11.77 -0.48
N LEU A 297 24.22 -11.47 -0.88
CA LEU A 297 23.24 -10.79 -0.03
C LEU A 297 22.69 -11.75 1.05
N ILE A 298 22.53 -13.03 0.72
CA ILE A 298 22.20 -14.06 1.72
C ILE A 298 23.32 -14.16 2.76
N LYS A 299 24.59 -14.19 2.33
CA LYS A 299 25.76 -14.21 3.24
C LYS A 299 25.75 -13.01 4.19
N ASP A 300 25.48 -11.82 3.67
CA ASP A 300 25.37 -10.58 4.45
C ASP A 300 24.23 -10.61 5.47
N ILE A 301 23.08 -11.19 5.11
CA ILE A 301 21.94 -11.38 6.01
C ILE A 301 22.31 -12.37 7.12
N VAL A 302 23.01 -13.46 6.80
CA VAL A 302 23.47 -14.43 7.81
C VAL A 302 24.43 -13.81 8.80
N GLN A 303 25.41 -13.04 8.33
CA GLN A 303 26.32 -12.31 9.20
C GLN A 303 25.56 -11.35 10.12
N TYR A 304 24.53 -10.67 9.60
CA TYR A 304 23.68 -9.79 10.40
C TYR A 304 22.87 -10.56 11.44
N LEU A 305 22.27 -11.71 11.12
CA LEU A 305 21.55 -12.57 12.07
C LEU A 305 22.46 -13.08 13.20
N SER A 306 23.75 -13.30 12.92
CA SER A 306 24.74 -13.69 13.94
C SER A 306 25.22 -12.52 14.81
N SER A 307 24.90 -11.28 14.46
CA SER A 307 25.41 -10.09 15.15
C SER A 307 24.72 -9.83 16.49
N GLU A 308 25.46 -9.25 17.45
CA GLU A 308 24.91 -8.81 18.74
C GLU A 308 23.80 -7.76 18.58
N SER A 309 23.87 -6.94 17.53
CA SER A 309 22.84 -5.97 17.20
C SER A 309 21.50 -6.64 16.91
N TRP A 310 21.49 -7.71 16.11
CA TRP A 310 20.27 -8.47 15.84
C TRP A 310 19.75 -9.15 17.10
N LYS A 311 20.61 -9.87 17.84
CA LYS A 311 20.21 -10.57 19.09
C LYS A 311 19.59 -9.63 20.11
N LYS A 312 20.14 -8.42 20.28
CA LYS A 312 19.61 -7.38 21.17
C LYS A 312 18.22 -6.89 20.75
N ARG A 313 17.95 -6.79 19.44
CA ARG A 313 16.62 -6.41 18.94
C ARG A 313 15.64 -7.58 19.09
N ALA A 314 16.10 -8.79 18.79
CA ALA A 314 15.32 -10.01 18.89
C ALA A 314 14.84 -10.28 20.32
N SER A 315 15.68 -10.09 21.34
CA SER A 315 15.30 -10.28 22.75
C SER A 315 14.16 -9.36 23.23
N GLN A 316 14.03 -8.18 22.60
CA GLN A 316 12.95 -7.23 22.88
C GLN A 316 11.66 -7.49 22.10
N SER A 317 11.72 -8.36 21.09
CA SER A 317 10.59 -8.66 20.22
C SER A 317 9.62 -9.68 20.83
N LEU A 318 8.52 -9.93 20.11
CA LEU A 318 7.53 -10.97 20.43
C LEU A 318 8.15 -12.38 20.42
N TYR A 319 8.91 -12.71 19.38
CA TYR A 319 9.46 -14.05 19.14
C TYR A 319 10.81 -14.31 19.81
N LYS A 320 11.34 -13.36 20.59
CA LYS A 320 12.64 -13.49 21.29
C LYS A 320 13.79 -13.89 20.35
N VAL A 321 14.86 -14.48 20.88
CA VAL A 321 16.05 -14.84 20.10
C VAL A 321 15.87 -16.24 19.50
N GLU A 322 14.76 -16.41 18.79
CA GLU A 322 14.37 -17.66 18.12
C GLU A 322 14.34 -17.47 16.60
N ASP A 323 14.38 -18.58 15.86
CA ASP A 323 14.47 -18.55 14.41
C ASP A 323 13.16 -18.17 13.71
N GLU A 324 12.03 -18.33 14.40
CA GLU A 324 10.70 -17.84 14.03
C GLU A 324 10.64 -16.32 13.93
N ASN A 325 11.60 -15.62 14.54
CA ASN A 325 11.64 -14.18 14.56
C ASN A 325 11.98 -13.57 13.19
N TYR A 326 11.60 -12.31 13.02
CA TYR A 326 11.89 -11.54 11.82
C TYR A 326 13.40 -11.36 11.63
N VAL A 327 13.82 -11.39 10.37
CA VAL A 327 15.17 -10.95 10.00
C VAL A 327 15.35 -9.48 10.38
N PHE A 328 14.38 -8.62 10.03
CA PHE A 328 14.49 -7.18 10.24
C PHE A 328 13.60 -6.67 11.38
N LEU A 329 14.26 -6.18 12.42
CA LEU A 329 13.65 -5.59 13.60
C LEU A 329 14.17 -4.17 13.80
N THR A 330 13.30 -3.28 14.27
CA THR A 330 13.69 -1.93 14.69
C THR A 330 14.55 -1.97 15.95
N LYS A 331 15.14 -0.84 16.31
CA LYS A 331 15.94 -0.69 17.55
C LYS A 331 15.21 -1.06 18.86
N HIS A 332 13.88 -1.13 18.83
CA HIS A 332 13.03 -1.46 19.98
C HIS A 332 12.47 -2.89 19.90
N GLY A 333 12.97 -3.73 19.00
CA GLY A 333 12.48 -5.10 18.81
C GLY A 333 11.12 -5.20 18.11
N ASN A 334 10.54 -4.08 17.66
CA ASN A 334 9.31 -4.12 16.85
C ASN A 334 9.63 -4.54 15.41
N PRO A 335 8.75 -5.30 14.74
CA PRO A 335 8.89 -5.56 13.32
C PRO A 335 8.72 -4.30 12.49
N TYR A 336 9.42 -4.22 11.36
CA TYR A 336 9.16 -3.16 10.38
C TYR A 336 7.78 -3.31 9.73
N TYR A 337 7.30 -4.54 9.58
CA TYR A 337 5.97 -4.88 9.07
C TYR A 337 5.41 -6.06 9.87
N THR A 338 4.22 -5.91 10.46
CA THR A 338 3.56 -7.01 11.18
C THR A 338 2.97 -7.98 10.16
N SER A 339 3.49 -9.21 10.12
CA SER A 339 3.02 -10.26 9.22
C SER A 339 1.61 -10.76 9.57
N ILE A 340 0.94 -11.39 8.60
CA ILE A 340 -0.33 -12.08 8.82
C ILE A 340 -0.16 -13.17 9.89
N LYS A 341 0.93 -13.95 9.82
CA LYS A 341 1.25 -14.99 10.80
C LYS A 341 1.34 -14.46 12.23
N GLU A 342 1.98 -13.30 12.43
CA GLU A 342 2.01 -12.68 13.77
C GLU A 342 0.63 -12.24 14.26
N ILE A 343 -0.23 -11.72 13.35
CA ILE A 343 -1.61 -11.38 13.71
C ILE A 343 -2.38 -12.63 14.15
N GLU A 344 -2.16 -13.77 13.48
CA GLU A 344 -2.74 -15.06 13.85
C GLU A 344 -2.19 -15.59 15.18
N ASP A 345 -0.88 -15.51 15.41
CA ASP A 345 -0.27 -15.96 16.69
C ASP A 345 -0.82 -15.15 17.88
N ARG A 346 -1.02 -13.84 17.68
CA ARG A 346 -1.67 -12.97 18.67
C ARG A 346 -3.14 -13.34 18.86
N ASN A 347 -3.85 -13.69 17.77
CA ASN A 347 -5.22 -14.18 17.86
C ASN A 347 -5.31 -15.45 18.72
N LEU A 348 -4.38 -16.38 18.52
CA LEU A 348 -4.28 -17.63 19.28
C LEU A 348 -3.74 -17.45 20.70
N GLN A 349 -3.41 -16.22 21.11
CA GLN A 349 -2.87 -15.89 22.43
C GLN A 349 -1.63 -16.73 22.80
N LEU A 350 -0.78 -17.05 21.81
CA LEU A 350 0.42 -17.89 22.01
C LEU A 350 1.51 -17.21 22.85
N PHE A 351 1.35 -15.93 23.18
CA PHE A 351 2.35 -15.11 23.88
C PHE A 351 1.71 -14.31 25.02
N SER A 352 2.52 -13.90 26.00
CA SER A 352 2.04 -13.15 27.18
C SER A 352 1.49 -11.77 26.83
N LYS A 353 0.44 -11.34 27.56
CA LYS A 353 -0.24 -10.05 27.38
C LYS A 353 0.62 -8.82 27.78
N GLU A 354 1.77 -9.03 28.40
CA GLU A 354 2.65 -7.95 28.87
C GLU A 354 3.39 -7.24 27.72
N ILE A 355 3.50 -7.89 26.55
CA ILE A 355 4.15 -7.30 25.39
C ILE A 355 3.18 -6.33 24.71
N LYS A 356 3.34 -5.03 25.00
CA LYS A 356 2.63 -3.94 24.29
C LYS A 356 2.94 -4.02 22.80
N SER A 357 2.03 -4.61 22.03
CA SER A 357 2.23 -4.84 20.61
C SER A 357 1.44 -3.83 19.78
N SER A 358 2.09 -3.27 18.77
CA SER A 358 1.43 -2.38 17.80
C SER A 358 1.50 -2.99 16.41
N ILE A 359 0.64 -2.53 15.50
CA ILE A 359 0.64 -2.97 14.11
C ILE A 359 1.54 -2.05 13.30
N HIS A 360 2.54 -2.63 12.64
CA HIS A 360 3.53 -1.91 11.86
C HIS A 360 3.32 -2.18 10.36
N ARG A 361 3.43 -1.12 9.54
CA ARG A 361 3.22 -1.17 8.08
C ARG A 361 4.35 -0.52 7.29
N GLY A 362 5.60 -0.64 7.77
CA GLY A 362 6.78 -0.08 7.12
C GLY A 362 7.07 1.39 7.42
N ASN A 363 6.34 2.03 8.34
CA ASN A 363 6.52 3.46 8.64
C ASN A 363 7.93 3.77 9.15
N ALA A 364 8.53 2.89 9.94
CA ALA A 364 9.91 3.05 10.42
C ALA A 364 10.92 3.07 9.26
N ALA A 365 10.77 2.16 8.28
CA ALA A 365 11.65 2.12 7.10
C ALA A 365 11.44 3.35 6.20
N ARG A 366 10.20 3.80 6.02
CA ARG A 366 9.93 5.04 5.26
C ARG A 366 10.55 6.27 5.93
N GLN A 367 10.44 6.38 7.25
CA GLN A 367 11.07 7.48 8.00
C GLN A 367 12.59 7.43 7.94
N ALA A 368 13.19 6.24 8.00
CA ALA A 368 14.63 6.06 7.83
C ALA A 368 15.08 6.54 6.43
N LEU A 369 14.33 6.17 5.38
CA LEU A 369 14.59 6.65 4.02
C LEU A 369 14.46 8.17 3.94
N THR A 370 13.39 8.76 4.47
CA THR A 370 13.17 10.22 4.45
C THR A 370 14.35 10.96 5.09
N LYS A 371 14.80 10.52 6.27
CA LYS A 371 15.95 11.15 6.94
C LYS A 371 17.24 11.05 6.12
N LEU A 372 17.44 9.94 5.41
CA LEU A 372 18.60 9.76 4.56
C LEU A 372 18.54 10.67 3.33
N ILE A 373 17.36 10.79 2.70
CA ILE A 373 17.13 11.71 1.58
C ILE A 373 17.32 13.15 2.01
N ASP A 374 16.77 13.55 3.16
CA ASP A 374 16.95 14.89 3.70
C ASP A 374 18.44 15.22 3.92
N LEU A 375 19.24 14.24 4.33
CA LEU A 375 20.70 14.38 4.47
C LEU A 375 21.39 14.55 3.10
N MET A 376 21.06 13.73 2.10
CA MET A 376 21.58 13.85 0.74
C MET A 376 21.26 15.24 0.14
N HIS A 377 20.04 15.72 0.33
CA HIS A 377 19.61 17.06 -0.13
C HIS A 377 20.31 18.19 0.62
N LYS A 378 20.50 18.05 1.92
CA LYS A 378 21.27 19.01 2.71
C LYS A 378 22.71 19.12 2.22
N ASN A 379 23.29 18.00 1.77
CA ASN A 379 24.62 17.93 1.19
C ASN A 379 24.67 18.31 -0.30
N LYS A 380 23.52 18.70 -0.89
CA LYS A 380 23.38 19.11 -2.30
C LYS A 380 23.73 18.02 -3.31
N GLU A 381 23.52 16.76 -2.94
CA GLU A 381 23.65 15.64 -3.88
C GLU A 381 22.60 15.74 -4.99
N ASP A 382 22.99 15.35 -6.21
CA ASP A 382 22.08 15.27 -7.36
C ASP A 382 21.23 13.99 -7.28
N ILE A 383 20.23 14.02 -6.42
CA ILE A 383 19.28 12.92 -6.24
C ILE A 383 17.86 13.42 -6.01
N LYS A 384 16.90 12.83 -6.72
CA LYS A 384 15.48 13.17 -6.54
C LYS A 384 14.94 12.56 -5.24
N THR A 385 13.86 13.13 -4.72
CA THR A 385 13.10 12.44 -3.67
C THR A 385 12.47 11.18 -4.24
N PHE A 386 12.66 10.05 -3.56
CA PHE A 386 12.10 8.76 -3.94
C PHE A 386 11.58 7.99 -2.72
N THR A 387 10.91 6.88 -2.98
CA THR A 387 10.33 5.98 -1.98
C THR A 387 10.96 4.59 -2.05
N LEU A 388 10.75 3.76 -1.03
CA LEU A 388 11.19 2.36 -1.06
C LEU A 388 10.59 1.56 -2.23
N HIS A 389 9.45 2.00 -2.78
CA HIS A 389 8.85 1.33 -3.95
C HIS A 389 9.60 1.67 -5.24
N ASP A 390 10.28 2.81 -5.31
CA ASP A 390 11.10 3.20 -6.44
C ASP A 390 12.35 2.31 -6.55
N LEU A 391 12.89 1.80 -5.44
CA LEU A 391 13.97 0.79 -5.50
C LEU A 391 13.56 -0.49 -6.24
N ARG A 392 12.29 -0.90 -6.09
CA ARG A 392 11.73 -2.00 -6.88
C ARG A 392 11.58 -1.61 -8.35
N ALA A 393 11.20 -0.36 -8.65
CA ALA A 393 11.18 0.13 -10.02
C ALA A 393 12.59 0.11 -10.63
N THR A 394 13.59 0.57 -9.89
CA THR A 394 15.01 0.54 -10.25
C THR A 394 15.47 -0.87 -10.57
N PHE A 395 15.17 -1.86 -9.72
CA PHE A 395 15.46 -3.26 -9.99
C PHE A 395 14.86 -3.72 -11.33
N GLY A 396 13.57 -3.46 -11.56
CA GLY A 396 12.88 -3.87 -12.78
C GLY A 396 13.49 -3.25 -14.05
N VAL A 397 13.89 -1.98 -13.99
CA VAL A 397 14.58 -1.30 -15.10
C VAL A 397 15.99 -1.87 -15.31
N ASN A 398 16.79 -2.02 -14.25
CA ASN A 398 18.13 -2.60 -14.33
C ASN A 398 18.09 -4.01 -14.93
N LEU A 399 17.14 -4.84 -14.49
CA LEU A 399 16.96 -6.20 -14.97
C LEU A 399 16.56 -6.22 -16.44
N LEU A 400 15.63 -5.36 -16.86
CA LEU A 400 15.20 -5.27 -18.25
C LEU A 400 16.34 -4.78 -19.16
N LEU A 401 17.06 -3.74 -18.76
CA LEU A 401 18.25 -3.25 -19.50
C LEU A 401 19.33 -4.33 -19.62
N SER A 402 19.57 -5.10 -18.55
CA SER A 402 20.52 -6.21 -18.59
C SER A 402 20.04 -7.33 -19.52
N ALA A 403 18.77 -7.74 -19.41
CA ALA A 403 18.21 -8.78 -20.26
C ALA A 403 18.25 -8.41 -21.75
N SER A 404 17.89 -7.17 -22.09
CA SER A 404 17.89 -6.68 -23.48
C SER A 404 19.28 -6.58 -24.11
N LYS A 405 20.37 -6.65 -23.33
CA LYS A 405 21.75 -6.74 -23.87
C LYS A 405 22.13 -8.15 -24.33
N HIS A 406 21.43 -9.17 -23.83
CA HIS A 406 21.79 -10.58 -24.06
C HIS A 406 20.74 -11.36 -24.83
N VAL A 407 19.49 -10.88 -24.84
CA VAL A 407 18.36 -11.51 -25.51
C VAL A 407 17.65 -10.45 -26.36
N ASN A 408 17.49 -10.70 -27.66
CA ASN A 408 16.80 -9.79 -28.59
C ASN A 408 15.31 -10.13 -28.78
N ASP A 409 14.77 -11.02 -27.94
CA ASP A 409 13.43 -11.57 -28.05
C ASP A 409 12.57 -11.10 -26.87
N ILE A 410 11.74 -10.08 -27.11
CA ILE A 410 10.84 -9.48 -26.11
C ILE A 410 9.87 -10.50 -25.53
N ASP A 411 9.41 -11.47 -26.33
CA ASP A 411 8.45 -12.49 -25.90
C ASP A 411 9.06 -13.45 -24.88
N LYS A 412 10.39 -13.61 -24.86
CA LYS A 412 11.12 -14.34 -23.82
C LYS A 412 11.47 -13.48 -22.60
N ILE A 413 11.83 -12.22 -22.82
CA ILE A 413 12.22 -11.29 -21.75
C ILE A 413 11.02 -10.98 -20.85
N LEU A 414 9.86 -10.68 -21.44
CA LEU A 414 8.68 -10.22 -20.70
C LEU A 414 8.21 -11.21 -19.61
N PRO A 415 8.02 -12.52 -19.90
CA PRO A 415 7.69 -13.51 -18.87
C PRO A 415 8.76 -13.63 -17.78
N TYR A 416 10.04 -13.52 -18.16
CA TYR A 416 11.15 -13.56 -17.21
C TYR A 416 11.11 -12.36 -16.24
N ILE A 417 10.97 -11.13 -16.75
CA ILE A 417 10.82 -9.93 -15.90
C ILE A 417 9.55 -10.03 -15.06
N GLN A 418 8.43 -10.46 -15.65
CA GLN A 418 7.16 -10.63 -14.94
C GLN A 418 7.31 -11.57 -13.74
N SER A 419 7.99 -12.70 -13.94
CA SER A 419 8.28 -13.68 -12.89
C SER A 419 9.19 -13.10 -11.80
N ARG A 420 10.31 -12.47 -12.19
CA ARG A 420 11.27 -11.84 -11.26
C ARG A 420 10.64 -10.71 -10.44
N MET A 421 9.68 -9.99 -11.02
CA MET A 421 8.95 -8.92 -10.35
C MET A 421 7.73 -9.42 -9.58
N GLY A 422 7.27 -10.66 -9.77
CA GLY A 422 6.03 -11.16 -9.15
C GLY A 422 4.79 -10.38 -9.63
N HIS A 423 4.72 -10.04 -10.91
CA HIS A 423 3.58 -9.34 -11.52
C HIS A 423 2.49 -10.33 -11.95
N ARG A 424 1.29 -10.21 -11.38
CA ARG A 424 0.12 -11.01 -11.80
C ARG A 424 -0.41 -10.63 -13.19
N ASN A 425 -0.23 -9.37 -13.57
CA ASN A 425 -0.72 -8.84 -14.84
C ASN A 425 0.48 -8.38 -15.67
N ILE A 426 0.58 -8.87 -16.90
CA ILE A 426 1.67 -8.53 -17.82
C ILE A 426 1.75 -7.02 -18.10
N MET A 427 0.62 -6.31 -18.03
CA MET A 427 0.56 -4.85 -18.19
C MET A 427 1.45 -4.13 -17.17
N SER A 428 1.56 -4.64 -15.94
CA SER A 428 2.48 -4.10 -14.95
C SER A 428 3.94 -4.18 -15.42
N THR A 429 4.32 -5.25 -16.12
CA THR A 429 5.65 -5.40 -16.72
C THR A 429 5.81 -4.50 -17.96
N ILE A 430 4.79 -4.41 -18.82
CA ILE A 430 4.82 -3.57 -20.03
C ILE A 430 5.05 -2.09 -19.68
N HIS A 431 4.61 -1.61 -18.52
CA HIS A 431 4.91 -0.26 -18.06
C HIS A 431 6.41 0.03 -17.93
N TYR A 432 7.24 -0.98 -17.61
CA TYR A 432 8.70 -0.83 -17.57
C TYR A 432 9.31 -0.73 -18.97
N VAL A 433 8.82 -1.54 -19.92
CA VAL A 433 9.26 -1.49 -21.32
C VAL A 433 8.96 -0.12 -21.92
N ARG A 434 7.74 0.40 -21.69
CA ARG A 434 7.35 1.73 -22.17
C ARG A 434 8.21 2.84 -21.58
N TYR A 435 8.57 2.73 -20.30
CA TYR A 435 9.45 3.69 -19.65
C TYR A 435 10.84 3.74 -20.31
N ILE A 436 11.44 2.58 -20.57
CA ILE A 436 12.76 2.51 -21.23
C ILE A 436 12.68 3.04 -22.66
N ALA A 437 11.70 2.59 -23.44
CA ALA A 437 11.53 3.02 -24.82
C ALA A 437 11.35 4.55 -24.92
N TYR A 438 10.57 5.13 -24.00
CA TYR A 438 10.40 6.58 -23.93
C TYR A 438 11.69 7.30 -23.54
N SER A 439 12.43 6.80 -22.56
CA SER A 439 13.72 7.39 -22.12
C SER A 439 14.76 7.43 -23.25
N GLN A 440 14.84 6.36 -24.05
CA GLN A 440 15.72 6.28 -25.21
C GLN A 440 15.30 7.26 -26.32
N LEU A 441 14.01 7.25 -26.69
CA LEU A 441 13.47 8.14 -27.72
C LEU A 441 13.66 9.62 -27.37
N ASN A 442 13.38 10.01 -26.13
CA ASN A 442 13.57 11.40 -25.70
C ASN A 442 15.04 11.84 -25.83
N THR A 443 16.00 11.00 -25.44
CA THR A 443 17.42 11.36 -25.53
C THR A 443 17.86 11.62 -26.99
N GLU A 444 17.35 10.86 -27.95
CA GLU A 444 17.66 11.03 -29.37
C GLU A 444 16.90 12.20 -30.01
N MET A 445 15.61 12.34 -29.68
CA MET A 445 14.76 13.40 -30.21
C MET A 445 15.14 14.76 -29.65
N ASP A 446 15.43 14.86 -28.36
CA ASP A 446 15.84 16.12 -27.72
C ASP A 446 17.15 16.62 -28.34
N LYS A 447 18.14 15.75 -28.58
CA LYS A 447 19.38 16.12 -29.29
C LYS A 447 19.12 16.65 -30.70
N LYS A 448 18.34 15.93 -31.51
CA LYS A 448 18.00 16.36 -32.88
C LYS A 448 17.18 17.64 -32.90
N PHE A 449 16.26 17.80 -31.95
CA PHE A 449 15.40 18.98 -31.86
C PHE A 449 16.18 20.20 -31.36
N GLU A 450 17.08 20.03 -30.39
CA GLU A 450 18.03 21.05 -29.96
C GLU A 450 18.94 21.47 -31.12
N GLU A 451 19.50 20.53 -31.89
CA GLU A 451 20.28 20.84 -33.10
C GLU A 451 19.48 21.68 -34.10
N ILE A 452 18.21 21.37 -34.34
CA ILE A 452 17.32 22.14 -35.22
C ILE A 452 17.04 23.54 -34.64
N LEU A 453 16.72 23.64 -33.35
CA LEU A 453 16.41 24.89 -32.67
C LEU A 453 17.61 25.83 -32.60
N PHE A 454 18.80 25.31 -32.28
CA PHE A 454 20.03 26.10 -32.15
C PHE A 454 20.66 26.42 -33.51
N ASN A 455 20.44 25.60 -34.55
CA ASN A 455 20.78 25.98 -35.93
C ASN A 455 19.93 27.16 -36.43
N TYR A 456 18.74 27.39 -35.87
CA TYR A 456 17.91 28.55 -36.20
C TYR A 456 18.48 29.89 -35.66
N GLN A 457 19.44 29.86 -34.73
CA GLN A 457 20.11 31.06 -34.21
C GLN A 457 21.26 31.57 -35.10
N GLY A 458 21.54 30.89 -36.23
CA GLY A 458 22.53 31.31 -37.23
C GLY A 458 22.00 32.21 -38.36
N MET A 459 20.73 32.63 -38.29
CA MET A 459 20.13 33.58 -39.23
C MET A 459 19.72 34.86 -38.50
N ASN A 460 20.68 35.76 -38.30
CA ASN A 460 20.46 37.20 -38.13
C ASN A 460 21.62 37.97 -38.75
#